data_AF-A0A3A9VQ63-F1
#
_entry.id   AF-A0A3A9VQ63-F1
#
_cell.length_a   1.000
_cell.length_b   1.000
_cell.length_c   1.000
_cell.angle_alpha   90.00
_cell.angle_beta   90.00
_cell.angle_gamma   90.00
#
_symmetry.space_group_name_H-M   'P 1'
#
loop_
_entity.id
_entity.type
_entity.pdbx_description
1 polymer ?
#
loop_
_entity_poly.entity_id
_entity_poly.type
_entity_poly.pdbx_seq_one_letter_code
_entity_poly.pdbx_strand_id
1 'polypeptide(L)'
;MRISGSGDGSEVPPSVEHQRAGGRVAAGGAAAGKSSAPLRVDAQRNLRHVLSAARDVFGEQGYGAPMEEVARRARVGVGTVYRRFPNKEALVRHIAAEETRRLTDRALEALARDDEPWRALAGFVERSAASGAGRLLPPELLTAGAGVAAGGGGRERVPIQRAVPEGDAGEAREGRGAGTRELLSVVGKLVERTRAAGELRADVTVADLMLVIATTPPRFEDPARQTAAESRLLEILLQGLRASGEGRVGEGRVRER
;
A
#
# COMPACT_ATOMS: atom_id res chain seq x y z
N MET A 1 43.49 38.04 84.51
CA MET A 1 42.03 37.95 84.34
C MET A 1 41.70 36.45 84.46
N ARG A 2 41.39 35.89 85.65
CA ARG A 2 40.05 35.83 86.29
C ARG A 2 38.98 35.37 85.27
N ILE A 3 38.20 34.30 85.40
CA ILE A 3 37.97 33.21 86.40
C ILE A 3 36.92 32.27 85.76
N SER A 4 36.98 30.96 86.09
CA SER A 4 35.85 30.03 86.34
C SER A 4 34.84 29.71 85.21
N GLY A 5 34.35 28.48 85.04
CA GLY A 5 34.52 27.24 85.79
C GLY A 5 33.43 26.22 85.42
N SER A 6 33.69 24.96 85.81
CA SER A 6 32.73 23.89 86.21
C SER A 6 31.69 23.43 85.18
N GLY A 7 31.38 22.16 84.97
CA GLY A 7 31.57 20.89 85.67
C GLY A 7 30.53 19.93 85.03
N ASP A 8 30.88 18.70 84.67
CA ASP A 8 30.72 17.47 85.46
C ASP A 8 29.67 16.54 84.81
N GLY A 9 29.83 15.22 84.98
CA GLY A 9 28.86 14.17 84.64
C GLY A 9 29.21 13.37 83.38
N SER A 10 30.14 12.40 83.36
CA SER A 10 29.94 11.01 83.79
C SER A 10 28.55 10.42 83.51
N GLU A 11 28.42 9.51 82.54
CA GLU A 11 27.99 8.12 82.78
C GLU A 11 27.92 7.25 81.52
N VAL A 12 28.07 5.95 81.79
CA VAL A 12 28.38 4.81 80.93
C VAL A 12 27.08 4.23 80.31
N PRO A 13 27.14 3.54 79.14
CA PRO A 13 26.01 2.89 78.44
C PRO A 13 25.47 1.69 79.26
N PRO A 14 24.23 1.17 79.06
CA PRO A 14 23.93 0.31 77.90
C PRO A 14 22.44 0.29 77.49
N SER A 15 22.14 -0.44 76.41
CA SER A 15 21.03 -1.43 76.33
C SER A 15 20.34 -1.41 74.98
N VAL A 16 20.67 -2.49 74.28
CA VAL A 16 19.93 -3.13 73.21
C VAL A 16 18.45 -3.30 73.58
N GLU A 17 17.54 -2.79 72.75
CA GLU A 17 16.30 -3.49 72.41
C GLU A 17 15.65 -2.87 71.16
N HIS A 18 15.79 -3.55 70.02
CA HIS A 18 14.99 -3.30 68.82
C HIS A 18 14.01 -4.46 68.67
N GLN A 19 12.80 -4.32 69.22
CA GLN A 19 11.68 -5.14 68.77
C GLN A 19 10.31 -4.44 68.86
N ARG A 20 9.82 -4.08 67.66
CA ARG A 20 8.43 -4.13 67.13
C ARG A 20 7.31 -3.39 67.88
N ALA A 21 6.69 -2.42 67.18
CA ALA A 21 5.43 -2.61 66.42
C ALA A 21 4.69 -1.27 66.24
N GLY A 22 4.13 -1.00 65.05
CA GLY A 22 3.12 0.06 64.91
C GLY A 22 2.94 0.70 63.53
N GLY A 23 2.22 -0.01 62.65
CA GLY A 23 1.26 0.49 61.66
C GLY A 23 1.51 1.77 60.83
N ARG A 24 1.43 1.63 59.49
CA ARG A 24 0.36 2.24 58.69
C ARG A 24 0.33 1.70 57.26
N VAL A 25 -0.89 1.41 56.83
CA VAL A 25 -1.29 1.09 55.45
C VAL A 25 -1.00 2.30 54.56
N ALA A 26 -0.29 2.08 53.45
CA ALA A 26 -0.38 2.95 52.27
C ALA A 26 -0.11 2.13 51.02
N ALA A 27 -1.10 2.16 50.14
CA ALA A 27 -1.11 1.56 48.82
C ALA A 27 -0.03 2.17 47.91
N GLY A 28 0.49 1.32 47.00
CA GLY A 28 1.21 1.71 45.80
C GLY A 28 1.31 0.46 44.93
N GLY A 29 0.41 0.17 43.99
CA GLY A 29 -0.19 1.11 43.05
C GLY A 29 0.64 1.13 41.77
N ALA A 30 0.44 0.11 40.94
CA ALA A 30 0.58 0.11 39.48
C ALA A 30 1.78 0.87 38.87
N ALA A 31 2.90 0.17 38.71
CA ALA A 31 3.93 0.52 37.72
C ALA A 31 3.94 -0.50 36.57
N ALA A 32 2.81 -0.64 35.87
CA ALA A 32 2.71 -1.36 34.61
C ALA A 32 1.78 -0.57 33.69
N GLY A 33 2.32 0.33 32.87
CA GLY A 33 1.48 1.11 31.94
C GLY A 33 2.14 2.19 31.10
N LYS A 34 3.41 2.58 31.35
CA LYS A 34 4.02 3.71 30.61
C LYS A 34 5.06 3.32 29.55
N SER A 35 5.51 2.07 29.48
CA SER A 35 6.49 1.61 28.49
C SER A 35 5.87 0.97 27.23
N SER A 36 4.60 0.57 27.27
CA SER A 36 3.97 -0.13 26.14
C SER A 36 3.49 0.79 25.02
N ALA A 37 3.05 2.01 25.32
CA ALA A 37 2.56 2.96 24.33
C ALA A 37 3.67 3.56 23.45
N PRO A 38 4.82 4.03 23.99
CA PRO A 38 5.92 4.54 23.17
C PRO A 38 6.51 3.47 22.23
N LEU A 39 6.73 2.25 22.74
CA LEU A 39 7.26 1.13 21.95
C LEU A 39 6.32 0.69 20.81
N ARG A 40 5.00 0.82 20.97
CA ARG A 40 4.01 0.52 19.91
C ARG A 40 4.06 1.56 18.79
N VAL A 41 4.21 2.84 19.13
CA VAL A 41 4.34 3.94 18.17
C VAL A 41 5.64 3.79 17.36
N ASP A 42 6.75 3.48 18.03
CA ASP A 42 8.04 3.24 17.37
C ASP A 42 8.01 2.00 16.47
N ALA A 43 7.38 0.91 16.92
CA ALA A 43 7.22 -0.29 16.11
C ALA A 43 6.35 -0.05 14.87
N GLN A 44 5.31 0.79 14.96
CA GLN A 44 4.49 1.20 13.82
C GLN A 44 5.26 2.12 12.86
N ARG A 45 6.06 3.05 13.37
CA ARG A 45 6.93 3.91 12.55
C ARG A 45 7.97 3.08 11.81
N ASN A 46 8.62 2.13 12.49
CA ASN A 46 9.57 1.21 11.88
C ASN A 46 8.91 0.34 10.81
N LEU A 47 7.67 -0.12 11.03
CA LEU A 47 6.91 -0.84 10.01
C LEU A 47 6.63 0.04 8.78
N ARG A 48 6.17 1.28 8.98
CA ARG A 48 5.93 2.23 7.89
C ARG A 48 7.19 2.49 7.06
N HIS A 49 8.34 2.64 7.71
CA HIS A 49 9.62 2.81 7.01
C HIS A 49 10.00 1.56 6.20
N VAL A 50 9.85 0.36 6.76
CA VAL A 50 10.11 -0.90 6.04
C VAL A 50 9.19 -1.03 4.83
N LEU A 51 7.90 -0.73 4.97
CA LEU A 51 6.94 -0.80 3.86
C LEU A 51 7.24 0.25 2.78
N SER A 52 7.63 1.47 3.15
CA SER A 52 8.06 2.50 2.18
C SER A 52 9.27 2.02 1.39
N ALA A 53 10.32 1.58 2.08
CA ALA A 53 11.54 1.08 1.46
C ALA A 53 11.27 -0.12 0.55
N ALA A 54 10.37 -1.02 0.95
CA ALA A 54 9.98 -2.17 0.14
C ALA A 54 9.25 -1.77 -1.14
N ARG A 55 8.37 -0.75 -1.09
CA ARG A 55 7.73 -0.21 -2.30
C ARG A 55 8.74 0.36 -3.27
N ASP A 56 9.72 1.10 -2.77
CA ASP A 56 10.77 1.68 -3.61
C ASP A 56 11.59 0.56 -4.27
N VAL A 57 12.11 -0.39 -3.48
CA VAL A 57 12.90 -1.52 -3.97
C VAL A 57 12.13 -2.35 -5.01
N PHE A 58 10.91 -2.76 -4.70
CA PHE A 58 10.11 -3.59 -5.61
C PHE A 58 9.58 -2.81 -6.80
N GLY A 59 9.31 -1.51 -6.66
CA GLY A 59 8.93 -0.63 -7.77
C GLY A 59 10.09 -0.36 -8.72
N GLU A 60 11.33 -0.48 -8.24
CA GLU A 60 12.54 -0.30 -9.04
C GLU A 60 13.05 -1.57 -9.70
N GLN A 61 13.08 -2.67 -8.96
CA GLN A 61 13.75 -3.91 -9.35
C GLN A 61 12.75 -5.06 -9.59
N GLY A 62 11.45 -4.77 -9.48
CA GLY A 62 10.39 -5.76 -9.47
C GLY A 62 10.35 -6.57 -8.17
N TYR A 63 9.35 -7.46 -8.07
CA TYR A 63 9.26 -8.42 -6.97
C TYR A 63 10.38 -9.46 -6.95
N GLY A 64 11.37 -9.40 -7.85
CA GLY A 64 12.58 -10.22 -7.81
C GLY A 64 13.59 -9.78 -6.76
N ALA A 65 13.52 -8.53 -6.28
CA ALA A 65 14.53 -7.96 -5.39
C ALA A 65 14.73 -8.70 -4.06
N PRO A 66 15.95 -8.75 -3.49
CA PRO A 66 16.24 -9.45 -2.25
C PRO A 66 15.72 -8.69 -1.01
N MET A 67 15.41 -9.42 0.07
CA MET A 67 14.92 -8.86 1.34
C MET A 67 15.99 -8.03 2.06
N GLU A 68 17.25 -8.36 1.83
CA GLU A 68 18.44 -7.66 2.34
C GLU A 68 18.49 -6.23 1.80
N GLU A 69 18.10 -6.03 0.54
CA GLU A 69 18.07 -4.71 -0.08
C GLU A 69 16.97 -3.83 0.53
N VAL A 70 15.81 -4.42 0.83
CA VAL A 70 14.73 -3.75 1.58
C VAL A 70 15.21 -3.34 2.98
N ALA A 71 15.87 -4.25 3.70
CA ALA A 71 16.40 -3.97 5.04
C ALA A 71 17.44 -2.84 5.01
N ARG A 72 18.37 -2.87 4.04
CA ARG A 72 19.38 -1.84 3.80
C ARG A 72 18.74 -0.49 3.52
N ARG A 73 17.76 -0.43 2.61
CA ARG A 73 17.00 0.78 2.25
C ARG A 73 16.24 1.36 3.44
N ALA A 74 15.62 0.50 4.24
CA ALA A 74 14.89 0.87 5.45
C ALA A 74 15.82 1.24 6.62
N ARG A 75 17.13 1.01 6.50
CA ARG A 75 18.14 1.18 7.57
C ARG A 75 17.79 0.37 8.83
N VAL A 76 17.37 -0.88 8.64
CA VAL A 76 17.07 -1.82 9.72
C VAL A 76 17.84 -3.13 9.53
N GLY A 77 18.06 -3.87 10.62
CA GLY A 77 18.62 -5.22 10.52
C GLY A 77 17.66 -6.18 9.80
N VAL A 78 18.19 -7.06 8.96
CA VAL A 78 17.38 -8.01 8.15
C VAL A 78 16.45 -8.89 9.01
N GLY A 79 16.90 -9.31 10.20
CA GLY A 79 16.08 -10.05 11.16
C GLY A 79 14.86 -9.28 11.68
N THR A 80 14.90 -7.94 11.70
CA THR A 80 13.73 -7.11 12.04
C THR A 80 12.66 -7.19 10.95
N VAL A 81 13.06 -7.28 9.68
CA VAL A 81 12.13 -7.47 8.56
C VAL A 81 11.53 -8.87 8.62
N TYR A 82 12.35 -9.92 8.75
CA TYR A 82 11.89 -11.31 8.80
C TYR A 82 10.97 -11.61 10.00
N ARG A 83 11.20 -10.97 11.15
CA ARG A 83 10.30 -11.09 12.32
C ARG A 83 8.88 -10.62 12.02
N ARG A 84 8.73 -9.61 11.15
CA ARG A 84 7.42 -9.08 10.75
C ARG A 84 6.85 -9.81 9.53
N PHE A 85 7.70 -10.13 8.57
CA PHE A 85 7.36 -10.78 7.32
C PHE A 85 8.23 -12.04 7.19
N PRO A 86 7.71 -13.21 7.61
CA PRO A 86 8.50 -14.44 7.70
C PRO A 86 9.17 -14.85 6.38
N ASN A 87 8.60 -14.41 5.25
CA ASN A 87 9.17 -14.59 3.93
C ASN A 87 8.84 -13.39 3.04
N LYS A 88 9.51 -13.33 1.88
CA LYS A 88 9.36 -12.27 0.90
C LYS A 88 7.93 -12.23 0.33
N GLU A 89 7.31 -13.38 0.12
CA GLU A 89 5.95 -13.49 -0.41
C GLU A 89 4.93 -12.85 0.55
N ALA A 90 5.15 -12.94 1.87
CA ALA A 90 4.30 -12.28 2.86
C ALA A 90 4.40 -10.75 2.77
N LEU A 91 5.61 -10.22 2.57
CA LEU A 91 5.82 -8.78 2.36
C LEU A 91 5.19 -8.31 1.04
N VAL A 92 5.44 -9.04 -0.05
CA VAL A 92 4.87 -8.75 -1.38
C VAL A 92 3.35 -8.75 -1.33
N ARG A 93 2.72 -9.78 -0.75
CA ARG A 93 1.26 -9.84 -0.59
C ARG A 93 0.72 -8.66 0.22
N HIS A 94 1.41 -8.28 1.29
CA HIS A 94 0.99 -7.15 2.12
C HIS A 94 1.01 -5.83 1.33
N ILE A 95 2.10 -5.58 0.60
CA ILE A 95 2.24 -4.39 -0.24
C ILE A 95 1.19 -4.39 -1.35
N ALA A 96 1.04 -5.49 -2.08
CA ALA A 96 0.08 -5.63 -3.16
C ALA A 96 -1.37 -5.38 -2.68
N ALA A 97 -1.72 -5.91 -1.50
CA ALA A 97 -3.03 -5.67 -0.90
C ALA A 97 -3.23 -4.19 -0.52
N GLU A 98 -2.20 -3.52 0.01
CA GLU A 98 -2.28 -2.09 0.35
C GLU A 98 -2.38 -1.22 -0.90
N GLU A 99 -1.61 -1.50 -1.95
CA GLU A 99 -1.69 -0.75 -3.22
C GLU A 99 -3.02 -0.99 -3.94
N THR A 100 -3.54 -2.21 -3.90
CA THR A 100 -4.89 -2.51 -4.43
C THR A 100 -5.95 -1.68 -3.73
N ARG A 101 -5.92 -1.62 -2.39
CA ARG A 101 -6.86 -0.78 -1.61
C ARG A 101 -6.74 0.69 -1.96
N ARG A 102 -5.51 1.23 -2.02
CA ARG A 102 -5.27 2.64 -2.38
C ARG A 102 -5.80 2.98 -3.78
N LEU A 103 -5.67 2.06 -4.73
CA LEU A 103 -6.23 2.25 -6.07
C LEU A 103 -7.76 2.19 -6.06
N THR A 104 -8.36 1.28 -5.27
CA THR A 104 -9.81 1.22 -5.10
C THR A 104 -10.35 2.52 -4.52
N ASP A 105 -9.72 3.05 -3.46
CA ASP A 105 -10.12 4.31 -2.83
C ASP A 105 -10.07 5.47 -3.83
N ARG A 106 -8.99 5.59 -4.61
CA ARG A 106 -8.87 6.61 -5.66
C ARG A 106 -9.92 6.48 -6.76
N ALA A 107 -10.28 5.25 -7.12
CA ALA A 107 -11.30 4.98 -8.13
C ALA A 107 -12.69 5.37 -7.60
N LEU A 108 -12.98 5.08 -6.32
CA LEU A 108 -14.20 5.52 -5.64
C LEU A 108 -14.29 7.05 -5.56
N GLU A 109 -13.19 7.72 -5.18
CA GLU A 109 -13.12 9.19 -5.18
C GLU A 109 -13.35 9.79 -6.58
N ALA A 110 -12.88 9.12 -7.63
CA ALA A 110 -13.14 9.56 -9.00
C ALA A 110 -14.62 9.36 -9.38
N LEU A 111 -15.23 8.24 -8.98
CA LEU A 111 -16.66 7.99 -9.21
C LEU A 111 -17.56 9.00 -8.51
N ALA A 112 -17.16 9.47 -7.32
CA ALA A 112 -17.93 10.42 -6.53
C ALA A 112 -17.92 11.85 -7.10
N ARG A 113 -17.14 12.15 -8.15
CA ARG A 113 -17.17 13.45 -8.83
C ARG A 113 -18.30 13.46 -9.84
N ASP A 114 -19.28 14.35 -9.72
CA ASP A 114 -20.50 14.32 -10.55
C ASP A 114 -20.32 14.94 -11.95
N ASP A 115 -19.42 15.91 -12.09
CA ASP A 115 -19.21 16.63 -13.36
C ASP A 115 -17.90 16.19 -14.04
N GLU A 116 -17.95 15.97 -15.35
CA GLU A 116 -16.82 15.60 -16.25
C GLU A 116 -16.28 14.14 -16.13
N PRO A 117 -16.99 13.14 -16.73
CA PRO A 117 -16.59 11.73 -16.70
C PRO A 117 -15.17 11.45 -17.20
N TRP A 118 -14.73 12.09 -18.29
CA TRP A 118 -13.37 11.96 -18.79
C TRP A 118 -12.34 12.49 -17.79
N ARG A 119 -12.58 13.67 -17.22
CA ARG A 119 -11.65 14.29 -16.28
C ARG A 119 -11.51 13.47 -15.00
N ALA A 120 -12.60 12.86 -14.54
CA ALA A 120 -12.56 11.93 -13.41
C ALA A 120 -11.67 10.70 -13.71
N LEU A 121 -11.86 10.07 -14.87
CA LEU A 121 -11.07 8.91 -15.31
C LEU A 121 -9.60 9.27 -15.56
N ALA A 122 -9.32 10.35 -16.31
CA ALA A 122 -7.97 10.81 -16.59
C ALA A 122 -7.22 11.15 -15.29
N GLY A 123 -7.86 11.89 -14.38
CA GLY A 123 -7.27 12.21 -13.08
C GLY A 123 -7.04 10.96 -12.21
N PHE A 124 -7.91 9.94 -12.29
CA PHE A 124 -7.66 8.66 -11.63
C PHE A 124 -6.41 7.98 -12.19
N VAL A 125 -6.27 7.89 -13.52
CA VAL A 125 -5.12 7.27 -14.18
C VAL A 125 -3.83 8.01 -13.84
N GLU A 126 -3.82 9.34 -13.96
CA GLU A 126 -2.66 10.19 -13.67
C GLU A 126 -2.17 10.00 -12.23
N ARG A 127 -3.07 10.14 -11.24
CA ARG A 127 -2.71 9.96 -9.82
C ARG A 127 -2.25 8.54 -9.51
N SER A 128 -2.82 7.55 -10.20
CA SER A 128 -2.47 6.15 -10.02
C SER A 128 -1.08 5.82 -10.59
N ALA A 129 -0.80 6.26 -11.81
CA ALA A 129 0.50 6.09 -12.46
C ALA A 129 1.62 6.85 -11.72
N ALA A 130 1.39 8.11 -11.34
CA ALA A 130 2.37 8.93 -10.62
C ALA A 130 2.77 8.33 -9.26
N SER A 131 1.87 7.59 -8.62
CA SER A 131 2.17 6.92 -7.35
C SER A 131 3.05 5.66 -7.50
N GLY A 132 3.24 5.15 -8.72
CA GLY A 132 3.93 3.88 -8.98
C GLY A 132 3.16 2.64 -8.50
N ALA A 133 1.94 2.78 -7.97
CA ALA A 133 1.14 1.69 -7.44
C ALA A 133 0.90 0.58 -8.46
N GLY A 134 0.78 0.92 -9.75
CA GLY A 134 0.62 -0.04 -10.85
C GLY A 134 1.74 -1.08 -10.95
N ARG A 135 2.98 -0.73 -10.58
CA ARG A 135 4.14 -1.65 -10.61
C ARG A 135 4.10 -2.71 -9.52
N LEU A 136 3.29 -2.45 -8.49
CA LEU A 136 3.13 -3.28 -7.30
C LEU A 136 1.75 -3.94 -7.27
N LEU A 137 1.09 -4.02 -8.42
CA LEU A 137 -0.14 -4.76 -8.55
C LEU A 137 0.15 -6.23 -8.80
N PRO A 138 -0.69 -7.14 -8.29
CA PRO A 138 -0.66 -8.54 -8.67
C PRO A 138 -0.73 -8.69 -10.20
N PRO A 139 0.14 -9.51 -10.84
CA PRO A 139 0.16 -9.68 -12.29
C PRO A 139 -1.16 -10.22 -12.86
N GLU A 140 -1.99 -10.85 -12.02
CA GLU A 140 -3.34 -11.29 -12.35
C GLU A 140 -4.25 -10.13 -12.76
N LEU A 141 -4.04 -8.91 -12.23
CA LEU A 141 -4.78 -7.71 -12.64
C LEU A 141 -4.49 -7.29 -14.08
N LEU A 142 -3.27 -7.53 -14.56
CA LEU A 142 -2.84 -7.16 -15.91
C LEU A 142 -3.31 -8.19 -16.95
N THR A 143 -3.47 -9.45 -16.52
CA THR A 143 -3.86 -10.56 -17.39
C THR A 143 -5.37 -10.82 -17.43
N ALA A 144 -6.12 -10.39 -16.40
CA ALA A 144 -7.57 -10.61 -16.30
C ALA A 144 -8.40 -9.97 -17.43
N GLY A 145 -7.88 -8.99 -18.18
CA GLY A 145 -8.54 -8.52 -19.41
C GLY A 145 -7.89 -8.97 -20.72
N ALA A 146 -6.66 -9.51 -20.69
CA ALA A 146 -6.06 -10.16 -21.86
C ALA A 146 -6.81 -11.46 -22.24
N GLY A 147 -7.44 -12.11 -21.27
CA GLY A 147 -8.21 -13.35 -21.47
C GLY A 147 -9.61 -13.19 -22.05
N VAL A 148 -10.17 -11.97 -22.10
CA VAL A 148 -11.53 -11.75 -22.65
C VAL A 148 -11.48 -11.40 -24.15
N ALA A 149 -10.31 -10.97 -24.65
CA ALA A 149 -10.04 -10.81 -26.09
C ALA A 149 -9.51 -12.10 -26.75
N ALA A 150 -9.06 -13.09 -25.96
CA ALA A 150 -8.59 -14.39 -26.44
C ALA A 150 -9.67 -15.49 -26.32
N GLY A 151 -10.91 -15.18 -26.72
CA GLY A 151 -11.94 -16.19 -26.94
C GLY A 151 -11.68 -16.94 -28.25
N GLY A 152 -10.75 -17.90 -28.24
CA GLY A 152 -10.37 -18.61 -29.46
C GLY A 152 -9.47 -19.83 -29.29
N GLY A 153 -9.94 -20.83 -28.55
CA GLY A 153 -9.58 -22.25 -28.78
C GLY A 153 -8.21 -22.74 -28.28
N GLY A 154 -8.23 -23.91 -27.63
CA GLY A 154 -7.03 -24.73 -27.44
C GLY A 154 -6.76 -25.10 -25.99
N ARG A 155 -7.34 -26.22 -25.56
CA ARG A 155 -6.98 -26.91 -24.33
C ARG A 155 -5.54 -27.40 -24.41
N GLU A 156 -4.75 -27.15 -23.38
CA GLU A 156 -3.71 -28.09 -22.95
C GLU A 156 -3.65 -28.15 -21.42
N ARG A 157 -4.21 -29.23 -20.87
CA ARG A 157 -4.04 -29.63 -19.47
C ARG A 157 -2.87 -30.61 -19.42
N VAL A 158 -1.86 -30.31 -18.62
CA VAL A 158 -0.89 -31.30 -18.11
C VAL A 158 -0.48 -30.87 -16.68
N PRO A 159 0.01 -31.78 -15.81
CA PRO A 159 -0.79 -32.39 -14.76
C PRO A 159 -0.33 -32.01 -13.34
N ILE A 160 -1.21 -32.30 -12.41
CA ILE A 160 -1.17 -31.99 -10.98
C ILE A 160 -0.09 -32.82 -10.25
N GLN A 161 0.78 -32.16 -9.48
CA GLN A 161 1.54 -32.69 -8.34
C GLN A 161 1.64 -31.54 -7.32
N ARG A 162 1.35 -31.65 -6.02
CA ARG A 162 1.01 -32.71 -5.08
C ARG A 162 0.18 -32.02 -3.99
N ALA A 163 -0.91 -32.64 -3.53
CA ALA A 163 -1.80 -32.06 -2.53
C ALA A 163 -1.07 -31.82 -1.18
N VAL A 164 -1.24 -30.63 -0.64
CA VAL A 164 -0.94 -30.25 0.76
C VAL A 164 -2.31 -30.07 1.44
N PRO A 165 -2.52 -30.47 2.70
CA PRO A 165 -3.86 -30.62 3.27
C PRO A 165 -4.63 -29.30 3.26
N GLU A 166 -5.86 -29.37 2.73
CA GLU A 166 -6.82 -28.29 2.65
C GLU A 166 -7.47 -28.07 4.02
N GLY A 167 -7.40 -26.83 4.52
CA GLY A 167 -8.08 -26.42 5.75
C GLY A 167 -7.98 -24.92 5.99
N ASP A 168 -6.85 -24.29 5.64
CA ASP A 168 -6.60 -22.85 5.88
C ASP A 168 -6.21 -22.07 4.59
N ALA A 169 -6.00 -22.79 3.48
CA ALA A 169 -5.64 -22.20 2.19
C ALA A 169 -6.83 -21.59 1.43
N GLY A 170 -8.06 -21.98 1.77
CA GLY A 170 -9.30 -21.52 1.13
C GLY A 170 -9.60 -20.06 1.45
N GLU A 171 -9.72 -19.72 2.74
CA GLU A 171 -9.97 -18.35 3.21
C GLU A 171 -8.86 -17.38 2.79
N ALA A 172 -7.60 -17.83 2.85
CA ALA A 172 -6.47 -17.04 2.38
C ALA A 172 -6.44 -16.86 0.85
N ARG A 173 -6.96 -17.80 0.05
CA ARG A 173 -7.12 -17.64 -1.42
C ARG A 173 -8.27 -16.69 -1.75
N GLU A 174 -9.38 -16.81 -1.02
CA GLU A 174 -10.59 -16.02 -1.25
C GLU A 174 -10.41 -14.55 -0.91
N GLY A 175 -9.71 -14.27 0.21
CA GLY A 175 -9.27 -12.92 0.59
C GLY A 175 -8.21 -12.31 -0.34
N ARG A 176 -7.33 -13.14 -0.93
CA ARG A 176 -6.31 -12.67 -1.91
C ARG A 176 -6.94 -12.11 -3.18
N GLY A 177 -8.01 -12.72 -3.68
CA GLY A 177 -8.70 -12.27 -4.89
C GLY A 177 -9.83 -11.25 -4.65
N ALA A 178 -10.26 -11.05 -3.40
CA ALA A 178 -11.37 -10.14 -3.09
C ALA A 178 -11.05 -8.67 -3.40
N GLY A 179 -9.91 -8.17 -2.92
CA GLY A 179 -9.50 -6.77 -3.16
C GLY A 179 -9.28 -6.48 -4.64
N THR A 180 -8.69 -7.42 -5.38
CA THR A 180 -8.50 -7.34 -6.84
C THR A 180 -9.85 -7.25 -7.57
N ARG A 181 -10.82 -8.10 -7.21
CA ARG A 181 -12.17 -8.06 -7.81
C ARG A 181 -12.90 -6.76 -7.52
N GLU A 182 -12.77 -6.24 -6.30
CA GLU A 182 -13.33 -4.95 -5.91
C GLU A 182 -12.73 -3.81 -6.75
N LEU A 183 -11.41 -3.74 -6.84
CA LEU A 183 -10.71 -2.75 -7.67
C LEU A 183 -11.21 -2.79 -9.12
N LEU A 184 -11.23 -3.98 -9.74
CA LEU A 184 -11.70 -4.15 -11.12
C LEU A 184 -13.16 -3.75 -11.29
N SER A 185 -14.02 -4.02 -10.30
CA SER A 185 -15.42 -3.60 -10.33
C SER A 185 -15.57 -2.08 -10.28
N VAL A 186 -14.82 -1.40 -9.40
CA VAL A 186 -14.89 0.06 -9.26
C VAL A 186 -14.32 0.75 -10.50
N VAL A 187 -13.18 0.28 -11.02
CA VAL A 187 -12.61 0.80 -12.28
C VAL A 187 -13.53 0.52 -13.46
N GLY A 188 -14.18 -0.65 -13.50
CA GLY A 188 -15.20 -0.95 -14.51
C GLY A 188 -16.35 0.06 -14.53
N LYS A 189 -16.83 0.49 -13.36
CA LYS A 189 -17.85 1.56 -13.28
C LYS A 189 -17.35 2.90 -13.83
N LEU A 190 -16.07 3.24 -13.61
CA LEU A 190 -15.47 4.45 -14.21
C LEU A 190 -15.45 4.36 -15.74
N VAL A 191 -14.97 3.23 -16.27
CA VAL A 191 -14.92 2.96 -17.72
C VAL A 191 -16.31 3.10 -18.33
N GLU A 192 -17.31 2.40 -17.78
CA GLU A 192 -18.67 2.44 -18.32
C GLU A 192 -19.29 3.84 -18.23
N ARG A 193 -19.06 4.57 -17.14
CA ARG A 193 -19.53 5.95 -17.01
C ARG A 193 -18.93 6.87 -18.08
N THR A 194 -17.62 6.80 -18.31
CA THR A 194 -16.95 7.64 -19.31
C THR A 194 -17.30 7.21 -20.74
N ARG A 195 -17.49 5.91 -20.99
CA ARG A 195 -17.97 5.39 -22.29
C ARG A 195 -19.41 5.82 -22.58
N ALA A 196 -20.30 5.75 -21.60
CA ALA A 196 -21.69 6.20 -21.73
C ALA A 196 -21.80 7.70 -22.06
N ALA A 197 -20.82 8.51 -21.63
CA ALA A 197 -20.71 9.91 -22.02
C ALA A 197 -20.16 10.12 -23.46
N GLY A 198 -19.73 9.05 -24.13
CA GLY A 198 -19.13 9.10 -25.47
C GLY A 198 -17.71 9.66 -25.49
N GLU A 199 -17.02 9.69 -24.35
CA GLU A 199 -15.69 10.30 -24.22
C GLU A 199 -14.54 9.28 -24.28
N LEU A 200 -14.83 7.99 -24.07
CA LEU A 200 -13.88 6.88 -24.15
C LEU A 200 -14.12 6.05 -25.43
N ARG A 201 -13.05 5.61 -26.10
CA ARG A 201 -13.18 4.67 -27.24
C ARG A 201 -13.87 3.38 -26.81
N ALA A 202 -14.67 2.82 -27.72
CA ALA A 202 -15.54 1.68 -27.42
C ALA A 202 -14.77 0.37 -27.14
N ASP A 203 -13.58 0.22 -27.73
CA ASP A 203 -12.72 -0.95 -27.61
C ASP A 203 -11.85 -0.95 -26.34
N VAL A 204 -11.79 0.16 -25.60
CA VAL A 204 -11.00 0.27 -24.37
C VAL A 204 -11.64 -0.51 -23.24
N THR A 205 -10.85 -1.35 -22.58
CA THR A 205 -11.24 -2.20 -21.45
C THR A 205 -10.62 -1.74 -20.12
N VAL A 206 -11.07 -2.35 -19.01
CA VAL A 206 -10.44 -2.16 -17.69
C VAL A 206 -8.97 -2.57 -17.71
N ALA A 207 -8.61 -3.64 -18.44
CA ALA A 207 -7.21 -4.07 -18.49
C ALA A 207 -6.32 -3.06 -19.22
N ASP A 208 -6.83 -2.37 -20.25
CA ASP A 208 -6.06 -1.31 -20.91
C ASP A 208 -5.75 -0.17 -19.94
N LEU A 209 -6.71 0.22 -19.08
CA LEU A 209 -6.44 1.18 -18.01
C LEU A 209 -5.43 0.66 -16.99
N MET A 210 -5.53 -0.60 -16.58
CA MET A 210 -4.57 -1.20 -15.65
C MET A 210 -3.16 -1.25 -16.26
N LEU A 211 -3.04 -1.53 -17.56
CA LEU A 211 -1.78 -1.49 -18.30
C LEU A 211 -1.22 -0.08 -18.36
N VAL A 212 -2.02 0.94 -18.66
CA VAL A 212 -1.59 2.35 -18.63
C VAL A 212 -1.09 2.73 -17.24
N ILE A 213 -1.79 2.34 -16.17
CA ILE A 213 -1.39 2.64 -14.78
C ILE A 213 -0.10 1.91 -14.39
N ALA A 214 0.12 0.69 -14.89
CA ALA A 214 1.35 -0.08 -14.64
C ALA A 214 2.53 0.36 -15.52
N THR A 215 2.25 1.08 -16.61
CA THR A 215 3.28 1.52 -17.55
C THR A 215 4.24 2.49 -16.89
N THR A 216 5.53 2.30 -17.17
CA THR A 216 6.60 3.16 -16.65
C THR A 216 7.42 3.69 -17.82
N PRO A 217 7.66 5.00 -17.92
CA PRO A 217 8.55 5.53 -18.94
C PRO A 217 10.00 5.08 -18.69
N PRO A 218 10.87 5.17 -19.70
CA PRO A 218 12.31 4.96 -19.50
C PRO A 218 12.83 5.84 -18.36
N ARG A 219 13.79 5.30 -17.60
CA ARG A 219 14.42 6.01 -16.49
C ARG A 219 15.44 7.01 -17.02
N PHE A 220 15.36 8.24 -16.52
CA PHE A 220 16.34 9.28 -16.74
C PHE A 220 17.02 9.66 -15.42
N GLU A 221 18.32 9.96 -15.45
CA GLU A 221 19.06 10.42 -14.27
C GLU A 221 18.58 11.79 -13.79
N ASP A 222 18.16 12.64 -14.71
CA ASP A 222 17.63 13.98 -14.45
C ASP A 222 16.15 13.89 -14.01
N PRO A 223 15.81 14.27 -12.75
CA PRO A 223 14.44 14.22 -12.24
C PRO A 223 13.45 15.10 -13.04
N ALA A 224 13.92 16.21 -13.62
CA ALA A 224 13.05 17.09 -14.41
C ALA A 224 12.68 16.41 -15.73
N ARG A 225 13.63 15.74 -16.39
CA ARG A 225 13.37 14.93 -17.59
C ARG A 225 12.50 13.73 -17.28
N GLN A 226 12.71 13.07 -16.15
CA GLN A 226 11.86 11.95 -15.71
C GLN A 226 10.40 12.40 -15.58
N THR A 227 10.15 13.51 -14.88
CA THR A 227 8.81 14.08 -14.68
C THR A 227 8.17 14.48 -16.01
N ALA A 228 8.94 15.11 -16.91
CA ALA A 228 8.46 15.49 -18.23
C ALA A 228 8.10 14.26 -19.10
N ALA A 229 8.93 13.22 -19.08
CA ALA A 229 8.67 11.98 -19.82
C ALA A 229 7.44 11.23 -19.27
N GLU A 230 7.27 11.17 -17.95
CA GLU A 230 6.08 10.63 -17.28
C GLU A 230 4.81 11.36 -17.70
N SER A 231 4.84 12.69 -17.64
CA SER A 231 3.69 13.53 -17.99
C SER A 231 3.34 13.38 -19.47
N ARG A 232 4.35 13.41 -20.35
CA ARG A 232 4.14 13.30 -21.80
C ARG A 232 3.64 11.91 -22.21
N LEU A 233 4.16 10.84 -21.61
CA LEU A 233 3.71 9.48 -21.90
C LEU A 233 2.24 9.30 -21.50
N LEU A 234 1.88 9.76 -20.29
CA LEU A 234 0.49 9.67 -19.82
C LEU A 234 -0.46 10.49 -20.69
N GLU A 235 -0.05 11.69 -21.09
CA GLU A 235 -0.84 12.53 -22.01
C GLU A 235 -1.11 11.81 -23.34
N ILE A 236 -0.07 11.21 -23.95
CA ILE A 236 -0.20 10.45 -25.20
C ILE A 236 -1.15 9.25 -25.01
N LEU A 237 -0.96 8.48 -23.93
CA LEU A 237 -1.78 7.30 -23.65
C LEU A 237 -3.24 7.71 -23.43
N LEU A 238 -3.50 8.71 -22.60
CA LEU A 238 -4.85 9.22 -22.34
C LEU A 238 -5.50 9.79 -23.60
N GLN A 239 -4.78 10.57 -24.41
CA GLN A 239 -5.28 11.04 -25.69
C GLN A 239 -5.64 9.87 -26.62
N GLY A 240 -4.85 8.79 -26.60
CA GLY A 240 -5.11 7.56 -27.35
C GLY A 240 -6.37 6.81 -26.91
N LEU A 241 -6.77 6.90 -25.64
CA LEU A 241 -7.98 6.25 -25.12
C LEU A 241 -9.26 7.05 -25.41
N ARG A 242 -9.14 8.34 -25.71
CA ARG A 242 -10.29 9.23 -25.92
C ARG A 242 -11.01 8.90 -27.22
N ALA A 243 -12.34 8.94 -27.19
CA ALA A 243 -13.16 8.80 -28.39
C ALA A 243 -12.78 9.90 -29.41
N SER A 244 -12.35 9.50 -30.61
CA SER A 244 -12.20 10.43 -31.72
C SER A 244 -13.61 10.81 -32.20
N GLY A 245 -13.89 12.11 -32.38
CA GLY A 245 -15.22 12.63 -32.72
C GLY A 245 -15.80 12.23 -34.09
N GLU A 246 -15.35 11.15 -34.72
CA GLU A 246 -15.73 10.73 -36.09
C GLU A 246 -17.08 9.99 -36.17
N GLY A 247 -17.84 9.91 -35.07
CA GLY A 247 -19.20 9.34 -35.06
C GLY A 247 -20.35 10.33 -35.29
N ARG A 248 -20.08 11.61 -35.60
CA ARG A 248 -21.11 12.68 -35.67
C ARG A 248 -21.31 13.33 -37.04
N VAL A 249 -20.98 12.66 -38.14
CA VAL A 249 -21.30 13.14 -39.50
C VAL A 249 -21.96 12.03 -40.30
N GLY A 250 -23.28 12.13 -40.53
CA GLY A 250 -23.94 11.14 -41.37
C GLY A 250 -25.45 11.15 -41.51
N GLU A 251 -26.22 12.07 -40.91
CA GLU A 251 -27.65 12.19 -41.22
C GLU A 251 -28.05 13.66 -41.44
N GLY A 252 -28.57 13.96 -42.63
CA GLY A 252 -29.42 15.12 -42.84
C GLY A 252 -28.88 16.23 -43.75
N ARG A 253 -28.69 15.94 -45.06
CA ARG A 253 -29.32 16.72 -46.14
C ARG A 253 -29.02 16.14 -47.51
N VAL A 254 -29.87 15.20 -47.93
CA VAL A 254 -30.28 15.16 -49.34
C VAL A 254 -31.27 16.32 -49.49
N ARG A 255 -30.83 17.43 -50.08
CA ARG A 255 -31.75 18.32 -50.80
C ARG A 255 -31.51 18.05 -52.27
N GLU A 256 -32.40 17.24 -52.83
CA GLU A 256 -32.62 17.18 -54.27
C GLU A 256 -32.94 18.57 -54.82
N ARG A 257 -32.60 18.71 -56.09
CA ARG A 257 -32.58 19.91 -56.91
C ARG A 257 -33.97 20.44 -57.21
#